data_AF-A0A7C3JRK4-F1
#
_entry.id   AF-A0A7C3JRK4-F1
#
_cell.length_a   1.000
_cell.length_b   1.000
_cell.length_c   1.000
_cell.angle_alpha   90.00
_cell.angle_beta   90.00
_cell.angle_gamma   90.00
#
_symmetry.space_group_name_H-M   'P 1'
#
loop_
_entity.id
_entity.type
_entity.pdbx_description
1 polymer ?
#
loop_
_entity_poly.entity_id
_entity_poly.type
_entity_poly.pdbx_seq_one_letter_code
_entity_poly.pdbx_strand_id
1 'polypeptide(L)'
;MKRVVVQIDNLVLKGFRYEDRYAIAAALQDELTRTLAAPEAAQHVASLGSVPRMRLGSVNLGADTKAPQVGAETGRAVGKGLIR
;
A
#
# COMPACT_ATOMS: atom_id res chain seq x y z
N MET A 1 -13.35 19.16 6.35
CA MET A 1 -13.11 17.91 5.59
C MET A 1 -11.75 17.37 5.99
N LYS A 2 -11.63 16.07 6.32
CA LYS A 2 -10.32 15.44 6.56
C LYS A 2 -9.88 14.77 5.27
N ARG A 3 -8.66 15.06 4.80
CA ARG A 3 -8.09 14.52 3.56
C ARG A 3 -6.80 13.80 3.89
N VAL A 4 -6.70 12.55 3.46
CA VAL A 4 -5.44 11.79 3.51
C VAL A 4 -4.72 12.00 2.19
N VAL A 5 -3.46 12.44 2.24
CA VAL A 5 -2.59 12.56 1.07
C VAL A 5 -1.47 11.55 1.24
N VAL A 6 -1.32 10.65 0.27
CA VAL A 6 -0.25 9.64 0.27
C VAL A 6 0.77 10.03 -0.77
N GLN A 7 2.02 10.19 -0.34
CA GLN A 7 3.17 10.36 -1.22
C GLN A 7 4.09 9.18 -1.02
N ILE A 8 4.47 8.52 -2.11
CA ILE A 8 5.44 7.42 -2.13
C ILE A 8 6.66 7.93 -2.87
N ASP A 9 7.71 8.30 -2.13
CA ASP A 9 8.93 8.83 -2.73
C ASP A 9 9.67 7.75 -3.55
N ASN A 10 9.66 6.50 -3.06
CA ASN A 10 10.34 5.40 -3.70
C ASN A 10 9.54 4.10 -3.57
N LEU A 11 9.28 3.44 -4.70
CA LEU A 11 8.75 2.07 -4.77
C LEU A 11 9.84 1.14 -5.32
N VAL A 12 10.50 0.40 -4.43
CA VAL A 12 11.59 -0.51 -4.80
C VAL A 12 11.05 -1.92 -5.02
N LEU A 13 11.08 -2.39 -6.27
CA LEU A 13 10.57 -3.70 -6.67
C LEU A 13 11.73 -4.65 -7.00
N LYS A 14 12.14 -5.47 -6.04
CA LYS A 14 13.21 -6.47 -6.25
C LYS A 14 12.62 -7.77 -6.77
N GLY A 15 13.24 -8.34 -7.81
CA GLY A 15 12.81 -9.62 -8.40
C GLY A 15 11.59 -9.53 -9.34
N PHE A 16 11.06 -8.33 -9.58
CA PHE A 16 10.00 -8.09 -10.56
C PHE A 16 10.59 -7.59 -11.88
N ARG A 17 9.91 -7.91 -12.98
CA ARG A 17 10.29 -7.39 -14.29
C ARG A 17 10.03 -5.89 -14.34
N TYR A 18 10.84 -5.18 -15.13
CA TYR A 18 10.73 -3.74 -15.23
C TYR A 18 9.35 -3.33 -15.77
N GLU A 19 8.82 -4.04 -16.75
CA GLU A 19 7.50 -3.81 -17.34
C GLU A 19 6.33 -3.91 -16.34
N ASP A 20 6.45 -4.78 -15.33
CA ASP A 20 5.40 -5.04 -14.35
C ASP A 20 5.22 -3.89 -13.35
N ARG A 21 6.22 -2.98 -13.23
CA ARG A 21 6.22 -1.91 -12.23
C ARG A 21 5.00 -1.02 -12.29
N TYR A 22 4.50 -0.73 -13.49
CA TYR A 22 3.32 0.14 -13.65
C TYR A 22 2.04 -0.56 -13.24
N ALA A 23 1.91 -1.86 -13.56
CA ALA A 23 0.78 -2.67 -13.13
C ALA A 23 0.75 -2.83 -11.61
N ILE A 24 1.92 -3.04 -10.99
CA ILE A 24 2.06 -3.09 -9.53
C ILE A 24 1.70 -1.75 -8.90
N ALA A 25 2.27 -0.64 -9.40
CA ALA A 25 2.04 0.70 -8.86
C ALA A 25 0.57 1.13 -8.99
N ALA A 26 -0.07 0.86 -10.13
CA ALA A 26 -1.48 1.17 -10.35
C ALA A 26 -2.38 0.41 -9.37
N ALA A 27 -2.20 -0.91 -9.24
CA ALA A 27 -3.00 -1.70 -8.31
C ALA A 27 -2.75 -1.35 -6.84
N LEU A 28 -1.51 -0.97 -6.49
CA LEU A 28 -1.16 -0.44 -5.17
C LEU A 28 -1.93 0.86 -4.88
N GLN A 29 -1.93 1.79 -5.83
CA GLN A 29 -2.64 3.07 -5.71
C GLN A 29 -4.15 2.84 -5.55
N ASP A 30 -4.75 1.96 -6.36
CA ASP A 30 -6.18 1.66 -6.30
C ASP A 30 -6.59 1.08 -4.94
N GLU A 31 -5.81 0.13 -4.40
CA GLU A 31 -6.11 -0.47 -3.09
C GLU A 31 -5.91 0.54 -1.95
N LEU A 32 -4.86 1.37 -2.01
CA LEU A 32 -4.65 2.44 -1.02
C LEU A 32 -5.76 3.49 -1.06
N THR A 33 -6.20 3.87 -2.25
CA THR A 33 -7.31 4.81 -2.44
C THR A 33 -8.58 4.26 -1.82
N ARG A 34 -8.91 3.00 -2.11
CA ARG A 34 -10.07 2.31 -1.53
C ARG A 34 -9.98 2.25 0.00
N THR A 35 -8.83 1.87 0.53
CA THR A 35 -8.64 1.64 1.97
C THR A 35 -8.64 2.95 2.77
N LEU A 36 -8.01 3.99 2.23
CA LEU A 36 -7.88 5.30 2.90
C LEU A 36 -9.06 6.25 2.63
N ALA A 37 -9.99 5.88 1.75
CA ALA A 37 -11.25 6.59 1.56
C ALA A 37 -12.20 6.43 2.76
N ALA A 38 -11.96 5.46 3.64
CA ALA A 38 -12.77 5.25 4.84
C ALA A 38 -12.67 6.47 5.80
N PRO A 39 -13.79 6.96 6.37
CA PRO A 39 -13.79 8.13 7.25
C PRO A 39 -12.88 7.99 8.47
N GLU A 40 -12.81 6.79 9.03
CA GLU A 40 -11.95 6.42 10.15
C GLU A 40 -10.45 6.50 9.79
N ALA A 41 -10.06 6.23 8.54
CA ALA A 41 -8.65 6.17 8.14
C ALA A 41 -7.90 7.48 8.44
N ALA A 42 -8.54 8.63 8.24
CA ALA A 42 -7.93 9.92 8.56
C ALA A 42 -7.64 10.11 10.06
N GLN A 43 -8.42 9.47 10.94
CA GLN A 43 -8.21 9.54 12.38
C GLN A 43 -7.07 8.62 12.81
N HIS A 44 -7.03 7.39 12.28
CA HIS A 44 -5.93 6.43 12.54
C HIS A 44 -4.59 6.94 12.02
N VAL A 45 -4.53 7.50 10.82
CA VAL A 45 -3.29 8.08 10.28
C VAL A 45 -2.80 9.26 11.12
N ALA A 46 -3.72 10.10 11.62
CA ALA A 46 -3.37 11.22 12.48
C ALA A 46 -2.85 10.77 13.86
N SER A 47 -3.35 9.67 14.41
CA SER A 47 -2.86 9.12 15.69
C SER A 47 -1.53 8.38 15.56
N LEU A 48 -1.22 7.82 14.38
CA LEU A 48 0.04 7.11 14.13
C LEU A 48 1.27 8.02 14.20
N GLY A 49 1.12 9.29 13.79
CA GLY A 49 2.22 10.26 13.74
C GLY A 49 3.36 9.85 12.80
N SER A 50 4.59 10.18 13.17
CA SER A 50 5.78 9.80 12.40
C SER A 50 6.26 8.40 12.80
N VAL A 51 6.23 7.46 11.85
CA VAL A 51 6.69 6.09 12.06
C VAL A 51 7.92 5.81 11.19
N PRO A 52 9.14 5.70 11.76
CA PRO A 52 10.37 5.47 10.99
C PRO A 52 10.37 4.15 10.22
N ARG A 53 9.67 3.14 10.73
CA ARG A 53 9.53 1.85 10.06
C ARG A 53 8.22 1.17 10.46
N MET A 54 7.42 0.83 9.47
CA MET A 54 6.18 0.07 9.64
C MET A 54 6.38 -1.37 9.18
N ARG A 55 6.06 -2.34 10.05
CA ARG A 55 6.07 -3.77 9.68
C ARG A 55 4.67 -4.16 9.21
N LEU A 56 4.55 -4.57 7.95
CA LEU A 56 3.27 -4.88 7.32
C LEU A 56 2.79 -6.33 7.53
N GLY A 57 3.57 -7.13 8.27
CA GLY A 57 3.34 -8.57 8.38
C GLY A 57 3.68 -9.31 7.09
N SER A 58 3.11 -10.51 6.91
CA SER A 58 3.35 -11.35 5.74
C SER A 58 2.50 -10.88 4.55
N VAL A 59 3.13 -10.57 3.43
CA VAL A 59 2.47 -10.40 2.13
C VAL A 59 2.66 -11.70 1.36
N ASN A 60 1.58 -12.45 1.16
CA ASN A 60 1.65 -13.74 0.47
C ASN A 60 1.63 -13.51 -1.04
N LEU A 61 2.80 -13.61 -1.66
CA LEU A 61 2.98 -13.56 -3.10
C LEU A 61 3.41 -14.97 -3.56
N GLY A 62 2.48 -15.73 -4.15
CA GLY A 62 2.81 -17.01 -4.78
C GLY A 62 3.68 -16.83 -6.02
N ALA A 63 4.33 -17.91 -6.48
CA ALA A 63 5.27 -17.89 -7.61
C ALA A 63 4.67 -17.34 -8.93
N ASP A 64 3.38 -17.56 -9.17
CA ASP A 64 2.67 -17.12 -10.38
C ASP A 64 1.78 -15.89 -10.13
N THR A 65 2.04 -15.14 -9.06
CA THR A 65 1.23 -13.96 -8.73
C THR A 65 1.41 -12.90 -9.79
N LYS A 66 0.31 -12.50 -10.43
CA LYS A 66 0.33 -11.46 -11.45
C LYS A 66 0.71 -10.12 -10.83
N ALA A 67 1.43 -9.30 -11.61
CA ALA A 67 1.87 -7.97 -11.20
C ALA A 67 0.77 -7.09 -10.53
N PRO A 68 -0.47 -6.99 -11.04
CA PRO A 68 -1.53 -6.25 -10.35
C PRO A 68 -1.87 -6.81 -8.97
N GLN A 69 -1.86 -8.14 -8.81
CA GLN A 69 -2.18 -8.77 -7.54
C GLN A 69 -1.10 -8.50 -6.49
N VAL A 70 0.16 -8.41 -6.90
CA VAL A 70 1.26 -7.95 -6.03
C VAL A 70 0.99 -6.54 -5.50
N GLY A 71 0.58 -5.61 -6.37
CA GLY A 71 0.23 -4.25 -5.99
C GLY A 71 -0.93 -4.21 -5.01
N ALA A 72 -2.01 -4.94 -5.30
CA ALA A 72 -3.19 -5.01 -4.46
C ALA A 72 -2.89 -5.60 -3.06
N GLU A 73 -2.20 -6.74 -2.98
CA GLU A 73 -1.85 -7.36 -1.69
C GLU A 73 -0.91 -6.46 -0.88
N THR A 74 0.04 -5.80 -1.54
CA THR A 74 0.93 -4.84 -0.88
C THR A 74 0.15 -3.64 -0.35
N GLY A 75 -0.77 -3.07 -1.15
CA GLY A 75 -1.61 -1.95 -0.73
C GLY A 75 -2.50 -2.28 0.45
N ARG A 76 -3.05 -3.49 0.47
CA ARG A 76 -3.84 -4.00 1.59
C ARG A 76 -3.01 -4.14 2.86
N ALA A 77 -1.79 -4.65 2.75
CA ALA A 77 -0.88 -4.79 3.88
C ALA A 77 -0.47 -3.42 4.44
N VAL A 78 -0.17 -2.45 3.57
CA VAL A 78 0.09 -1.05 3.95
C VAL A 78 -1.13 -0.45 4.66
N GLY A 79 -2.31 -0.55 4.06
CA GLY A 79 -3.55 -0.01 4.63
C GLY A 79 -3.84 -0.58 6.02
N LYS A 80 -3.67 -1.90 6.21
CA LYS A 80 -3.79 -2.54 7.53
C LYS A 80 -2.76 -2.03 8.53
N GLY A 81 -1.53 -1.74 8.11
CA GLY A 81 -0.51 -1.16 8.97
C GLY A 81 -0.85 0.26 9.43
N LEU A 82 -1.52 1.03 8.56
CA LEU A 82 -1.91 2.42 8.83
C LEU A 82 -3.20 2.56 9.65
N ILE A 83 -4.14 1.62 9.53
CA ILE A 83 -5.48 1.68 10.14
C ILE A 83 -5.60 0.70 11.32
N ARG A 84 -4.48 0.28 11.91
CA ARG A 84 -4.51 -0.57 13.11
C ARG A 84 -4.93 0.21 14.36
#